data_AF-A0A9X2Z497-F1
#
_entry.id   AF-A0A9X2Z497-F1
#
_cell.length_a   1.000
_cell.length_b   1.000
_cell.length_c   1.000
_cell.angle_alpha   90.00
_cell.angle_beta   90.00
_cell.angle_gamma   90.00
#
_symmetry.space_group_name_H-M   'P 1'
#
loop_
_entity.id
_entity.type
_entity.pdbx_description
1 polymer ?
#
loop_
_entity_poly.entity_id
_entity_poly.type
_entity_poly.pdbx_seq_one_letter_code
_entity_poly.pdbx_strand_id
1 'polypeptide(L)'
;MSSTAVSAGPGRRRHVTFVLLLVVWMALLVAIATTVVPNGYFYSYFSVDYSHGFIRRGLAGEVVTWFPRDHYFAALAILRWVLTGAFSLGLALLVWAVLGRGVRSQRKLLLALLIPVLPFGFAFGLFSARTDLLGAAALAAFAVSLTAVTGRRYTVILSAAHGVVLAVLTLAHEATPFLFALGAVAALAVLAPGLGNGVFRLCSVLSVGPGLATALAVTVFGARGMSQALCQSVPHGPMNHPIAGHLTPAQILQGVRYEVDYHDWMCRAILPLFDQSFGDALHFVFGIGPVALAGSTIFGIAVFAAAMYLIAQASGVPVRRFLDVLLTQKVAVALALGLFLPVFLTGVDWIRWWTTIAYNLGIVYVLYAARQPEMGEPPTRRSVRIVAVAGIALALLPVGVIPVFGAPTPM
;
A
#
# COMPACT_ATOMS: atom_id res chain seq x y z
N MET A 1 32.33 26.63 33.21
CA MET A 1 31.36 26.82 32.11
C MET A 1 30.15 25.97 32.39
N SER A 2 29.04 26.63 32.70
CA SER A 2 27.76 26.08 33.11
C SER A 2 27.05 25.39 31.94
N SER A 3 26.78 24.09 32.12
CA SER A 3 25.94 23.28 31.23
C SER A 3 24.51 23.82 31.25
N THR A 4 24.13 24.58 30.22
CA THR A 4 22.73 24.89 29.94
C THR A 4 22.06 23.66 29.35
N ALA A 5 21.61 22.76 30.22
CA ALA A 5 20.58 21.81 29.87
C ALA A 5 19.31 22.60 29.53
N VAL A 6 19.05 22.77 28.23
CA VAL A 6 17.81 23.38 27.73
C VAL A 6 16.67 22.40 28.05
N SER A 7 16.11 22.52 29.26
CA SER A 7 14.78 22.02 29.57
C SER A 7 13.76 22.91 28.87
N ALA A 8 13.48 22.57 27.61
CA ALA A 8 12.31 23.06 26.89
C ALA A 8 11.86 21.94 25.95
N GLY A 9 11.30 20.87 26.55
CA GLY A 9 10.57 19.89 25.76
C GLY A 9 9.49 20.64 24.97
N PRO A 10 9.34 20.43 23.64
CA PRO A 10 8.26 21.03 22.86
C PRO A 10 6.93 20.88 23.59
N GLY A 11 6.36 22.02 24.02
CA GLY A 11 5.17 22.04 24.85
C GLY A 11 4.02 21.27 24.21
N ARG A 12 3.18 20.64 25.04
CA ARG A 12 1.95 19.92 24.66
C ARG A 12 1.15 20.63 23.55
N ARG A 13 1.11 21.97 23.60
CA ARG A 13 0.50 22.85 22.60
C ARG A 13 1.01 22.63 21.17
N ARG A 14 2.34 22.50 20.95
CA ARG A 14 2.91 22.29 19.60
C ARG A 14 2.49 20.97 18.98
N HIS A 15 2.43 19.91 19.79
CA HIS A 15 2.00 18.60 19.33
C HIS A 15 0.51 18.57 18.98
N VAL A 16 -0.32 19.21 19.81
CA VAL A 16 -1.75 19.39 19.50
C VAL A 16 -1.92 20.16 18.19
N THR A 17 -1.17 21.25 17.98
CA THR A 17 -1.18 21.99 16.70
C THR A 17 -0.81 21.09 15.52
N PHE A 18 0.22 20.26 15.64
CA PHE A 18 0.63 19.38 14.55
C PHE A 18 -0.42 18.31 14.25
N VAL A 19 -1.03 17.71 15.28
CA VAL A 19 -2.14 16.76 15.11
C VAL A 19 -3.32 17.42 14.42
N LEU A 20 -3.70 18.64 14.83
CA LEU A 20 -4.79 19.38 14.19
C LEU A 20 -4.49 19.69 12.72
N LEU A 21 -3.26 20.13 12.41
CA LEU A 21 -2.84 20.36 11.03
C LEU A 21 -2.88 19.08 10.19
N LEU A 22 -2.48 17.94 10.77
CA LEU A 22 -2.53 16.64 10.11
C LEU A 22 -3.98 16.23 9.81
N VAL A 23 -4.91 16.44 10.75
CA VAL A 23 -6.34 16.16 10.56
C VAL A 23 -6.93 17.06 9.47
N VAL A 24 -6.62 18.36 9.50
CA VAL A 24 -7.04 19.30 8.44
C VAL A 24 -6.49 18.89 7.08
N TRP A 25 -5.23 18.49 7.02
CA TRP A 25 -4.60 17.97 5.80
C TRP A 25 -5.30 16.69 5.30
N MET A 26 -5.59 15.72 6.17
CA MET A 26 -6.34 14.51 5.79
C MET A 26 -7.73 14.85 5.25
N ALA A 27 -8.46 15.77 5.89
CA ALA A 27 -9.77 16.22 5.45
C ALA A 27 -9.69 16.90 4.07
N LEU A 28 -8.68 17.74 3.84
CA LEU A 28 -8.42 18.37 2.55
C LEU A 28 -8.13 17.32 1.46
N LEU A 29 -7.30 16.32 1.77
CA LEU A 29 -7.04 15.23 0.83
C LEU A 29 -8.32 14.44 0.49
N VAL A 30 -9.19 14.17 1.46
CA VAL A 30 -10.48 13.51 1.23
C VAL A 30 -11.37 14.36 0.33
N ALA A 31 -11.40 15.68 0.54
CA ALA A 31 -12.11 16.61 -0.34
C ALA A 31 -11.54 16.60 -1.77
N ILE A 32 -10.22 16.54 -1.93
CA ILE A 32 -9.58 16.40 -3.26
C ILE A 32 -9.92 15.04 -3.89
N ALA A 33 -9.84 13.94 -3.13
CA ALA A 33 -10.11 12.61 -3.63
C ALA A 33 -11.57 12.42 -4.08
N THR A 34 -12.51 13.09 -3.43
CA THR A 34 -13.93 13.06 -3.77
C THR A 34 -14.28 13.91 -4.99
N THR A 35 -13.52 14.98 -5.27
CA THR A 35 -13.84 15.96 -6.32
C THR A 35 -13.01 15.78 -7.59
N VAL A 36 -11.72 15.47 -7.46
CA VAL A 36 -10.74 15.51 -8.55
C VAL A 36 -10.47 14.13 -9.15
N VAL A 37 -10.49 13.08 -8.32
CA VAL A 37 -9.92 11.79 -8.74
C VAL A 37 -10.96 10.93 -9.45
N PRO A 38 -10.69 10.47 -10.70
CA PRO A 38 -11.62 9.63 -11.44
C PRO A 38 -11.94 8.35 -10.68
N ASN A 39 -13.22 7.96 -10.64
CA ASN A 39 -13.63 6.74 -9.97
C ASN A 39 -13.44 5.47 -10.82
N GLY A 40 -13.33 5.61 -12.15
CA GLY A 40 -13.37 4.49 -13.09
C GLY A 40 -12.33 3.42 -12.90
N TYR A 41 -11.08 3.84 -12.70
CA TYR A 41 -10.00 2.90 -12.48
C TYR A 41 -10.20 2.08 -11.19
N PHE A 42 -10.74 2.67 -10.12
CA PHE A 42 -11.07 1.92 -8.90
C PHE A 42 -12.23 0.96 -9.13
N TYR A 43 -13.27 1.41 -9.82
CA TYR A 43 -14.47 0.62 -10.11
C TYR A 43 -14.13 -0.65 -10.92
N SER A 44 -13.15 -0.55 -11.81
CA SER A 44 -12.64 -1.68 -12.61
C SER A 44 -12.11 -2.87 -11.80
N TYR A 45 -11.78 -2.70 -10.52
CA TYR A 45 -11.37 -3.81 -9.67
C TYR A 45 -12.52 -4.70 -9.24
N PHE A 46 -13.76 -4.22 -9.39
CA PHE A 46 -14.99 -4.85 -8.91
C PHE A 46 -15.97 -5.18 -10.05
N SER A 47 -15.56 -4.99 -11.30
CA SER A 47 -16.39 -5.15 -12.49
C SER A 47 -16.48 -6.59 -13.00
N VAL A 48 -15.74 -7.51 -12.39
CA VAL A 48 -15.66 -8.91 -12.81
C VAL A 48 -15.98 -9.79 -11.60
N ASP A 49 -16.97 -10.67 -11.76
CA ASP A 49 -17.42 -11.65 -10.78
C ASP A 49 -17.27 -13.10 -11.32
N TYR A 50 -17.80 -14.11 -10.62
CA TYR A 50 -17.73 -15.50 -11.04
C TYR A 50 -18.94 -15.97 -11.86
N SER A 51 -19.82 -15.08 -12.31
CA SER A 51 -20.99 -15.43 -13.14
C SER A 51 -20.62 -16.13 -14.45
N HIS A 52 -19.42 -15.86 -14.96
CA HIS A 52 -18.85 -16.45 -16.16
C HIS A 52 -17.76 -17.49 -15.87
N GLY A 53 -17.71 -18.03 -14.65
CA GLY A 53 -16.75 -19.05 -14.21
C GLY A 53 -15.61 -18.49 -13.38
N PHE A 54 -14.64 -19.34 -13.02
CA PHE A 54 -13.51 -18.96 -12.18
C PHE A 54 -12.55 -18.04 -12.94
N ILE A 55 -12.45 -16.77 -12.54
CA ILE A 55 -11.68 -15.74 -13.25
C ILE A 55 -10.87 -14.87 -12.28
N ARG A 56 -9.77 -14.25 -12.76
CA ARG A 56 -8.98 -13.29 -11.96
C ARG A 56 -9.87 -12.16 -11.44
N ARG A 57 -9.66 -11.74 -10.19
CA ARG A 57 -10.44 -10.71 -9.47
C ARG A 57 -11.92 -11.04 -9.22
N GLY A 58 -12.41 -12.23 -9.58
CA GLY A 58 -13.83 -12.56 -9.47
C GLY A 58 -14.40 -12.37 -8.07
N LEU A 59 -13.65 -12.68 -7.01
CA LEU A 59 -14.13 -12.46 -5.63
C LEU A 59 -14.40 -10.98 -5.32
N ALA A 60 -13.69 -10.04 -5.96
CA ALA A 60 -13.98 -8.63 -5.77
C ALA A 60 -15.35 -8.27 -6.35
N GLY A 61 -15.69 -8.75 -7.55
CA GLY A 61 -17.04 -8.55 -8.11
C GLY A 61 -18.14 -9.25 -7.32
N GLU A 62 -17.89 -10.44 -6.78
CA GLU A 62 -18.85 -11.13 -5.90
C GLU A 62 -19.27 -10.27 -4.71
N VAL A 63 -18.36 -9.49 -4.12
CA VAL A 63 -18.69 -8.58 -3.02
C VAL A 63 -19.69 -7.49 -3.43
N VAL A 64 -19.69 -7.08 -4.70
CA VAL A 64 -20.67 -6.11 -5.22
C VAL A 64 -22.08 -6.71 -5.23
N THR A 65 -22.20 -8.03 -5.43
CA THR A 65 -23.52 -8.71 -5.47
C THR A 65 -24.24 -8.73 -4.13
N TRP A 66 -23.57 -8.37 -3.03
CA TRP A 66 -24.20 -8.17 -1.72
C TRP A 66 -25.11 -6.94 -1.68
N PHE A 67 -25.00 -6.06 -2.69
CA PHE A 67 -25.87 -4.91 -2.88
C PHE A 67 -26.94 -5.22 -3.94
N PRO A 68 -28.13 -4.62 -3.84
CA PRO A 68 -29.12 -4.67 -4.92
C PRO A 68 -28.52 -4.18 -6.24
N ARG A 69 -28.89 -4.82 -7.36
CA ARG A 69 -28.29 -4.56 -8.69
C ARG A 69 -28.50 -3.11 -9.16
N ASP A 70 -29.63 -2.52 -8.82
CA ASP A 70 -29.99 -1.12 -9.03
C ASP A 70 -29.10 -0.13 -8.25
N HIS A 71 -28.28 -0.61 -7.31
CA HIS A 71 -27.34 0.18 -6.53
C HIS A 71 -25.88 -0.10 -6.86
N TYR A 72 -25.57 -0.69 -8.03
CA TYR A 72 -24.21 -1.03 -8.45
C TYR A 72 -23.17 0.10 -8.23
N PHE A 73 -23.41 1.29 -8.76
CA PHE A 73 -22.46 2.41 -8.62
C PHE A 73 -22.36 2.95 -7.19
N ALA A 74 -23.44 2.87 -6.41
CA ALA A 74 -23.41 3.22 -5.00
C ALA A 74 -22.58 2.21 -4.21
N ALA A 75 -22.71 0.91 -4.51
CA ALA A 75 -21.89 -0.15 -3.94
C ALA A 75 -20.40 0.09 -4.22
N LEU A 76 -20.04 0.41 -5.46
CA LEU A 76 -18.66 0.73 -5.84
C LEU A 76 -18.11 1.96 -5.10
N ALA A 77 -18.93 3.00 -4.96
CA ALA A 77 -18.57 4.19 -4.19
C ALA A 77 -18.31 3.86 -2.71
N ILE A 78 -19.15 3.01 -2.10
CA ILE A 78 -18.96 2.53 -0.72
C ILE A 78 -17.69 1.68 -0.60
N LEU A 79 -17.50 0.71 -1.50
CA LEU A 79 -16.37 -0.22 -1.47
C LEU A 79 -15.02 0.49 -1.59
N ARG A 80 -14.95 1.57 -2.39
CA ARG A 80 -13.79 2.47 -2.43
C ARG A 80 -13.38 2.91 -1.01
N TRP A 81 -14.32 3.39 -0.22
CA TRP A 81 -14.06 3.89 1.13
C TRP A 81 -13.80 2.77 2.13
N VAL A 82 -14.40 1.59 1.94
CA VAL A 82 -14.08 0.41 2.75
C VAL A 82 -12.60 0.03 2.60
N LEU A 83 -12.07 0.02 1.37
CA LEU A 83 -10.66 -0.28 1.11
C LEU A 83 -9.71 0.76 1.75
N THR A 84 -9.97 2.05 1.53
CA THR A 84 -9.20 3.14 2.15
C THR A 84 -9.30 3.11 3.68
N GLY A 85 -10.48 2.81 4.21
CA GLY A 85 -10.74 2.68 5.64
C GLY A 85 -9.94 1.53 6.26
N ALA A 86 -9.99 0.33 5.67
CA ALA A 86 -9.24 -0.84 6.12
C ALA A 86 -7.73 -0.56 6.16
N PHE A 87 -7.19 0.07 5.12
CA PHE A 87 -5.79 0.48 5.09
C PHE A 87 -5.46 1.52 6.17
N SER A 88 -6.32 2.52 6.34
CA SER A 88 -6.15 3.56 7.37
C SER A 88 -6.19 2.98 8.78
N LEU A 89 -7.03 1.96 9.02
CA LEU A 89 -7.03 1.19 10.27
C LEU A 89 -5.71 0.44 10.48
N GLY A 90 -5.11 -0.12 9.41
CA GLY A 90 -3.77 -0.69 9.46
C GLY A 90 -2.69 0.32 9.88
N LEU A 91 -2.72 1.53 9.32
CA LEU A 91 -1.83 2.63 9.73
C LEU A 91 -2.07 3.07 11.19
N ALA A 92 -3.34 3.17 11.59
CA ALA A 92 -3.72 3.51 12.96
C ALA A 92 -3.24 2.46 13.96
N LEU A 93 -3.34 1.17 13.61
CA LEU A 93 -2.80 0.07 14.40
C LEU A 93 -1.27 0.18 14.54
N LEU A 94 -0.58 0.59 13.49
CA LEU A 94 0.87 0.85 13.52
C LEU A 94 1.22 2.00 14.48
N VAL A 95 0.49 3.12 14.37
CA VAL A 95 0.63 4.28 15.27
C VAL A 95 0.37 3.87 16.72
N TRP A 96 -0.70 3.10 16.96
CA TRP A 96 -1.02 2.57 18.27
C TRP A 96 0.10 1.68 18.82
N ALA A 97 0.67 0.79 18.01
CA ALA A 97 1.77 -0.07 18.42
C ALA A 97 3.05 0.71 18.80
N VAL A 98 3.33 1.83 18.12
CA VAL A 98 4.45 2.73 18.43
C VAL A 98 4.21 3.48 19.74
N LEU A 99 3.00 4.01 19.94
CA LEU A 99 2.67 4.85 21.11
C LEU A 99 2.36 4.04 22.37
N GLY A 100 1.80 2.84 22.22
CA GLY A 100 1.28 2.03 23.32
C GLY A 100 2.33 1.25 24.12
N ARG A 101 3.58 1.16 23.63
CA ARG A 101 4.64 0.40 24.31
C ARG A 101 5.60 1.28 25.08
N GLY A 102 5.95 0.89 26.31
CA GLY A 102 6.98 1.54 27.12
C GLY A 102 6.69 3.01 27.49
N VAL A 103 7.71 3.73 27.95
CA VAL A 103 7.56 5.14 28.38
C VAL A 103 7.27 6.06 27.19
N ARG A 104 6.37 7.03 27.37
CA ARG A 104 6.08 8.06 26.37
C ARG A 104 7.33 8.89 26.09
N SER A 105 7.66 9.10 24.82
CA SER A 105 8.79 9.91 24.39
C SER A 105 8.44 10.80 23.20
N GLN A 106 9.22 11.86 23.00
CA GLN A 106 9.06 12.75 21.85
C GLN A 106 9.34 12.04 20.52
N ARG A 107 10.26 11.06 20.50
CA ARG A 107 10.55 10.26 19.29
C ARG A 107 9.38 9.37 18.89
N LYS A 108 8.69 8.75 19.86
CA LYS A 108 7.46 7.98 19.58
C LYS A 108 6.39 8.84 18.96
N LEU A 109 6.20 10.05 19.49
CA LEU A 109 5.24 11.00 18.96
C LEU A 109 5.64 11.51 17.57
N LEU A 110 6.91 11.84 17.36
CA LEU A 110 7.42 12.26 16.05
C LEU A 110 7.24 11.16 15.00
N LEU A 111 7.54 9.90 15.36
CA LEU A 111 7.36 8.75 14.48
C LEU A 111 5.87 8.49 14.19
N ALA A 112 5.01 8.56 15.21
CA ALA A 112 3.57 8.41 15.05
C ALA A 112 2.97 9.47 14.11
N LEU A 113 3.44 10.71 14.20
CA LEU A 113 3.02 11.81 13.32
C LEU A 113 3.58 11.69 11.90
N LEU A 114 4.72 11.02 11.73
CA LEU A 114 5.35 10.76 10.43
C LEU A 114 4.60 9.66 9.65
N ILE A 115 4.11 8.61 10.32
CA ILE A 115 3.49 7.44 9.66
C ILE A 115 2.44 7.83 8.60
N PRO A 116 1.47 8.72 8.88
CA PRO A 116 0.43 9.04 7.91
C PRO A 116 0.91 9.87 6.71
N VAL A 117 2.05 10.55 6.83
CA VAL A 117 2.61 11.40 5.76
C VAL A 117 3.73 10.72 4.98
N LEU A 118 4.15 9.51 5.36
CA LEU A 118 5.12 8.75 4.57
C LEU A 118 4.56 8.50 3.15
N PRO A 119 5.42 8.22 2.15
CA PRO A 119 4.97 7.97 0.78
C PRO A 119 3.94 6.83 0.66
N PHE A 120 3.99 5.86 1.58
CA PHE A 120 3.04 4.76 1.74
C PHE A 120 2.00 5.01 2.85
N GLY A 121 1.79 6.27 3.25
CA GLY A 121 0.89 6.68 4.32
C GLY A 121 -0.54 6.90 3.84
N PHE A 122 -1.27 7.80 4.51
CA PHE A 122 -2.70 8.01 4.28
C PHE A 122 -3.03 8.42 2.83
N ALA A 123 -2.23 9.32 2.24
CA ALA A 123 -2.43 9.76 0.85
C ALA A 123 -2.36 8.59 -0.13
N PHE A 124 -1.45 7.63 0.09
CA PHE A 124 -1.36 6.42 -0.74
C PHE A 124 -2.66 5.62 -0.70
N GLY A 125 -3.17 5.29 0.50
CA GLY A 125 -4.41 4.52 0.64
C GLY A 125 -5.67 5.25 0.12
N LEU A 126 -5.67 6.58 0.18
CA LEU A 126 -6.79 7.40 -0.28
C LEU A 126 -6.88 7.49 -1.82
N PHE A 127 -5.73 7.68 -2.46
CA PHE A 127 -5.64 7.88 -3.91
C PHE A 127 -5.35 6.59 -4.68
N SER A 128 -5.05 5.50 -3.99
CA SER A 128 -4.83 4.17 -4.58
C SER A 128 -5.83 3.15 -4.00
N ALA A 129 -7.11 3.53 -3.86
CA ALA A 129 -8.22 2.74 -3.30
C ALA A 129 -8.53 1.44 -4.08
N ARG A 130 -7.55 0.56 -4.15
CA ARG A 130 -7.51 -0.71 -4.86
C ARG A 130 -7.61 -1.87 -3.88
N THR A 131 -8.02 -3.03 -4.38
CA THR A 131 -8.27 -4.23 -3.56
C THR A 131 -7.01 -4.77 -2.85
N ASP A 132 -5.81 -4.49 -3.36
CA ASP A 132 -4.54 -4.85 -2.71
C ASP A 132 -4.28 -4.06 -1.40
N LEU A 133 -5.01 -2.97 -1.13
CA LEU A 133 -4.95 -2.28 0.16
C LEU A 133 -5.40 -3.17 1.33
N LEU A 134 -6.26 -4.16 1.10
CA LEU A 134 -6.62 -5.15 2.11
C LEU A 134 -5.41 -6.03 2.47
N GLY A 135 -4.55 -6.36 1.49
CA GLY A 135 -3.31 -7.08 1.71
C GLY A 135 -2.32 -6.25 2.54
N ALA A 136 -2.23 -4.96 2.27
CA ALA A 136 -1.43 -4.04 3.07
C ALA A 136 -1.93 -3.98 4.53
N ALA A 137 -3.24 -3.86 4.74
CA ALA A 137 -3.85 -3.86 6.08
C ALA A 137 -3.61 -5.18 6.82
N ALA A 138 -3.78 -6.32 6.14
CA ALA A 138 -3.50 -7.64 6.69
C ALA A 138 -2.02 -7.79 7.11
N LEU A 139 -1.09 -7.29 6.29
CA LEU A 139 0.33 -7.30 6.60
C LEU A 139 0.66 -6.42 7.82
N ALA A 140 0.05 -5.23 7.95
CA ALA A 140 0.23 -4.40 9.16
C ALA A 140 -0.29 -5.10 10.42
N ALA A 141 -1.48 -5.71 10.35
CA ALA A 141 -2.04 -6.48 11.45
C ALA A 141 -1.14 -7.67 11.82
N PHE A 142 -0.61 -8.39 10.83
CA PHE A 142 0.34 -9.48 11.04
C PHE A 142 1.63 -9.01 11.71
N ALA A 143 2.26 -7.96 11.19
CA ALA A 143 3.51 -7.42 11.74
C ALA A 143 3.31 -6.90 13.17
N VAL A 144 2.22 -6.18 13.45
CA VAL A 144 1.89 -5.73 14.81
C VAL A 144 1.62 -6.92 15.74
N SER A 145 0.89 -7.94 15.27
CA SER A 145 0.62 -9.14 16.08
C SER A 145 1.88 -9.92 16.41
N LEU A 146 2.83 -10.03 15.47
CA LEU A 146 4.16 -10.62 15.73
C LEU A 146 4.90 -9.88 16.84
N THR A 147 4.63 -8.59 17.01
CA THR A 147 5.24 -7.85 18.11
C THR A 147 4.63 -8.10 19.49
N ALA A 148 3.48 -8.78 19.57
CA ALA A 148 2.82 -9.13 20.82
C ALA A 148 3.07 -10.59 21.25
N VAL A 149 3.42 -11.48 20.31
CA VAL A 149 3.63 -12.90 20.58
C VAL A 149 5.11 -13.23 20.76
N THR A 150 5.42 -14.15 21.68
CA THR A 150 6.80 -14.59 21.96
C THR A 150 7.02 -16.09 21.74
N GLY A 151 5.94 -16.89 21.66
CA GLY A 151 6.01 -18.34 21.52
C GLY A 151 5.98 -18.83 20.07
N ARG A 152 6.80 -19.85 19.76
CA ARG A 152 6.88 -20.49 18.43
C ARG A 152 5.51 -20.92 17.90
N ARG A 153 4.68 -21.54 18.76
CA ARG A 153 3.33 -22.00 18.40
C ARG A 153 2.45 -20.85 17.92
N TYR A 154 2.46 -19.72 18.63
CA TYR A 154 1.66 -18.56 18.26
C TYR A 154 2.16 -17.92 16.97
N THR A 155 3.47 -17.87 16.75
CA THR A 155 4.04 -17.39 15.48
C THR A 155 3.62 -18.26 14.29
N VAL A 156 3.59 -19.59 14.45
CA VAL A 156 3.12 -20.53 13.42
C VAL A 156 1.63 -20.31 13.13
N ILE A 157 0.78 -20.24 14.16
CA ILE A 157 -0.66 -20.00 14.00
C ILE A 157 -0.92 -18.67 13.29
N LEU A 158 -0.24 -17.61 13.72
CA LEU A 158 -0.38 -16.28 13.14
C LEU A 158 0.10 -16.25 11.68
N SER A 159 1.18 -16.98 11.36
CA SER A 159 1.67 -17.12 9.98
C SER A 159 0.66 -17.86 9.10
N ALA A 160 0.10 -18.98 9.58
CA ALA A 160 -0.92 -19.71 8.85
C ALA A 160 -2.20 -18.88 8.63
N ALA A 161 -2.65 -18.15 9.66
CA ALA A 161 -3.80 -17.26 9.56
C ALA A 161 -3.56 -16.15 8.53
N HIS A 162 -2.39 -15.51 8.54
CA HIS A 162 -2.02 -14.53 7.52
C HIS A 162 -2.01 -15.13 6.12
N GLY A 163 -1.46 -16.34 5.96
CA GLY A 163 -1.46 -17.04 4.67
C GLY A 163 -2.86 -17.32 4.15
N VAL A 164 -3.79 -17.77 5.00
CA VAL A 164 -5.20 -17.97 4.62
C VAL A 164 -5.85 -16.67 4.20
N VAL A 165 -5.66 -15.58 4.97
CA VAL A 165 -6.14 -14.25 4.58
C VAL A 165 -5.57 -13.85 3.23
N LEU A 166 -4.27 -14.04 3.02
CA LEU A 166 -3.60 -13.72 1.77
C LEU A 166 -4.18 -14.53 0.60
N ALA A 167 -4.46 -15.82 0.78
CA ALA A 167 -5.11 -16.66 -0.23
C ALA A 167 -6.49 -16.12 -0.64
N VAL A 168 -7.33 -15.73 0.32
CA VAL A 168 -8.64 -15.14 0.03
C VAL A 168 -8.46 -13.81 -0.71
N LEU A 169 -7.57 -12.95 -0.25
CA LEU A 169 -7.30 -11.66 -0.90
C LEU A 169 -6.71 -11.81 -2.30
N THR A 170 -5.96 -12.87 -2.58
CA THR A 170 -5.48 -13.20 -3.94
C THR A 170 -6.64 -13.40 -4.92
N LEU A 171 -7.79 -13.92 -4.47
CA LEU A 171 -8.96 -14.10 -5.34
C LEU A 171 -9.61 -12.76 -5.71
N ALA A 172 -9.51 -11.74 -4.84
CA ALA A 172 -9.96 -10.38 -5.11
C ALA A 172 -8.92 -9.56 -5.88
N HIS A 173 -7.63 -9.89 -5.73
CA HIS A 173 -6.53 -9.23 -6.42
C HIS A 173 -5.34 -10.18 -6.53
N GLU A 174 -5.11 -10.71 -7.73
CA GLU A 174 -4.15 -11.77 -8.03
C GLU A 174 -2.69 -11.40 -7.71
N ALA A 175 -2.35 -10.10 -7.74
CA ALA A 175 -1.01 -9.61 -7.45
C ALA A 175 -0.69 -9.52 -5.94
N THR A 176 -1.69 -9.62 -5.05
CA THR A 176 -1.53 -9.44 -3.60
C THR A 176 -0.37 -10.23 -2.98
N PRO A 177 -0.20 -11.55 -3.23
CA PRO A 177 0.87 -12.31 -2.59
C PRO A 177 2.27 -11.87 -3.05
N PHE A 178 2.41 -11.44 -4.31
CA PHE A 178 3.66 -10.91 -4.85
C PHE A 178 4.03 -9.56 -4.20
N LEU A 179 3.02 -8.72 -3.97
CA LEU A 179 3.19 -7.38 -3.41
C LEU A 179 3.54 -7.39 -1.92
N PHE A 180 3.12 -8.38 -1.13
CA PHE A 180 3.27 -8.38 0.33
C PHE A 180 4.13 -9.50 0.92
N ALA A 181 4.64 -10.42 0.08
CA ALA A 181 5.56 -11.47 0.53
C ALA A 181 6.82 -10.91 1.21
N LEU A 182 7.41 -9.86 0.65
CA LEU A 182 8.61 -9.21 1.21
C LEU A 182 8.38 -8.74 2.65
N GLY A 183 7.25 -8.09 2.91
CA GLY A 183 6.90 -7.59 4.23
C GLY A 183 6.63 -8.71 5.22
N ALA A 184 5.94 -9.78 4.81
CA ALA A 184 5.69 -10.93 5.68
C ALA A 184 7.00 -11.61 6.11
N VAL A 185 7.91 -11.85 5.16
CA VAL A 185 9.23 -12.42 5.41
C VAL A 185 10.09 -11.48 6.26
N ALA A 186 10.08 -10.18 5.97
CA ALA A 186 10.80 -9.17 6.76
C ALA A 186 10.26 -9.09 8.19
N ALA A 187 8.94 -9.13 8.38
CA ALA A 187 8.31 -9.12 9.69
C ALA A 187 8.71 -10.34 10.52
N LEU A 188 8.72 -11.54 9.91
CA LEU A 188 9.19 -12.75 10.58
C LEU A 188 10.69 -12.67 10.94
N ALA A 189 11.52 -12.18 10.03
CA ALA A 189 12.97 -12.11 10.24
C ALA A 189 13.34 -11.12 11.36
N VAL A 190 12.61 -10.01 11.46
CA VAL A 190 12.97 -8.87 12.33
C VAL A 190 12.16 -8.83 13.64
N LEU A 191 10.87 -9.19 13.60
CA LEU A 191 9.95 -8.99 14.73
C LEU A 191 9.72 -10.24 15.59
N ALA A 192 10.08 -11.42 15.08
CA ALA A 192 10.06 -12.70 15.79
C ALA A 192 11.49 -13.21 16.08
N PRO A 193 12.25 -12.50 16.95
CA PRO A 193 13.62 -12.90 17.27
C PRO A 193 13.64 -14.28 17.94
N GLY A 194 14.60 -15.12 17.57
CA GLY A 194 14.78 -16.44 18.18
C GLY A 194 14.05 -17.61 17.49
N LEU A 195 13.43 -17.38 16.34
CA LEU A 195 13.01 -18.49 15.46
C LEU A 195 14.25 -19.21 14.92
N GLY A 196 14.35 -20.52 15.16
CA GLY A 196 15.32 -21.35 14.46
C GLY A 196 15.03 -21.43 12.96
N ASN A 197 16.05 -21.66 12.14
CA ASN A 197 15.93 -21.64 10.67
C ASN A 197 14.79 -22.51 10.11
N GLY A 198 14.56 -23.70 10.67
CA GLY A 198 13.46 -24.58 10.25
C GLY A 198 12.08 -23.97 10.50
N VAL A 199 11.86 -23.40 11.69
CA VAL A 199 10.58 -22.76 12.05
C VAL A 199 10.39 -21.46 11.26
N PHE A 200 11.45 -20.68 11.04
CA PHE A 200 11.38 -19.49 10.20
C PHE A 200 10.95 -19.82 8.76
N ARG A 201 11.52 -20.88 8.16
CA ARG A 201 11.12 -21.35 6.82
C ARG A 201 9.66 -21.79 6.81
N LEU A 202 9.24 -22.58 7.80
CA LEU A 202 7.84 -23.01 7.94
C LEU A 202 6.90 -21.80 8.03
N CYS A 203 7.17 -20.84 8.91
CA CYS A 203 6.36 -19.62 9.05
C CYS A 203 6.35 -18.78 7.76
N SER A 204 7.48 -18.66 7.07
CA SER A 204 7.56 -17.97 5.77
C SER A 204 6.69 -18.65 4.72
N VAL A 205 6.75 -19.98 4.62
CA VAL A 205 5.90 -20.77 3.71
C VAL A 205 4.44 -20.66 4.11
N LEU A 206 4.10 -20.76 5.39
CA LEU A 206 2.71 -20.67 5.85
C LEU A 206 2.11 -19.27 5.64
N SER A 207 2.91 -18.21 5.74
CA SER A 207 2.43 -16.83 5.62
C SER A 207 2.26 -16.34 4.17
N VAL A 208 3.00 -16.92 3.23
CA VAL A 208 3.02 -16.48 1.82
C VAL A 208 2.54 -17.57 0.86
N GLY A 209 2.86 -18.83 1.17
CA GLY A 209 2.61 -20.00 0.32
C GLY A 209 1.15 -20.19 -0.09
N PRO A 210 0.16 -20.12 0.82
CA PRO A 210 -1.25 -20.23 0.43
C PRO A 210 -1.66 -19.16 -0.58
N GLY A 211 -1.22 -17.91 -0.38
CA GLY A 211 -1.45 -16.81 -1.33
C GLY A 211 -0.86 -17.07 -2.71
N LEU A 212 0.39 -17.54 -2.77
CA LEU A 212 1.06 -17.91 -4.03
C LEU A 212 0.39 -19.10 -4.72
N ALA A 213 -0.02 -20.12 -3.95
CA ALA A 213 -0.74 -21.26 -4.49
C ALA A 213 -2.08 -20.84 -5.10
N THR A 214 -2.81 -19.92 -4.46
CA THR A 214 -4.03 -19.35 -5.04
C THR A 214 -3.74 -18.54 -6.30
N ALA A 215 -2.66 -17.75 -6.35
CA ALA A 215 -2.30 -17.00 -7.56
C ALA A 215 -1.97 -17.93 -8.73
N LEU A 216 -1.27 -19.04 -8.46
CA LEU A 216 -1.02 -20.09 -9.44
C LEU A 216 -2.32 -20.75 -9.89
N ALA A 217 -3.22 -21.07 -8.95
CA ALA A 217 -4.52 -21.65 -9.29
C ALA A 217 -5.35 -20.72 -10.19
N VAL A 218 -5.41 -19.42 -9.88
CA VAL A 218 -6.04 -18.41 -10.74
C VAL A 218 -5.37 -18.35 -12.12
N THR A 219 -4.05 -18.47 -12.19
CA THR A 219 -3.31 -18.42 -13.46
C THR A 219 -3.57 -19.65 -14.34
N VAL A 220 -3.65 -20.83 -13.73
CA VAL A 220 -3.78 -22.13 -14.43
C VAL A 220 -5.24 -22.44 -14.75
N PHE A 221 -6.15 -22.23 -13.80
CA PHE A 221 -7.56 -22.61 -13.91
C PHE A 221 -8.49 -21.43 -14.22
N GLY A 222 -7.97 -20.20 -14.19
CA GLY A 222 -8.77 -19.01 -14.51
C GLY A 222 -9.17 -18.99 -15.99
N ALA A 223 -10.45 -18.72 -16.23
CA ALA A 223 -10.99 -18.51 -17.57
C ALA A 223 -10.28 -17.34 -18.27
N ARG A 224 -10.04 -17.51 -19.57
CA ARG A 224 -9.38 -16.54 -20.47
C ARG A 224 -10.23 -16.35 -21.72
N GLY A 225 -10.05 -15.25 -22.44
CA GLY A 225 -10.84 -14.96 -23.64
C GLY A 225 -12.27 -14.54 -23.31
N MET A 226 -12.49 -13.99 -22.10
CA MET A 226 -13.82 -13.70 -21.58
C MET A 226 -14.18 -12.21 -21.69
N SER A 227 -13.31 -11.37 -22.24
CA SER A 227 -13.53 -9.91 -22.29
C SER A 227 -14.87 -9.53 -22.93
N GLN A 228 -15.27 -10.19 -24.02
CA GLN A 228 -16.56 -9.94 -24.67
C GLN A 228 -17.75 -10.31 -23.80
N ALA A 229 -17.70 -11.47 -23.15
CA ALA A 229 -18.76 -11.93 -22.24
C ALA A 229 -18.88 -11.01 -21.02
N LEU A 230 -17.73 -10.64 -20.43
CA LEU A 230 -17.67 -9.69 -19.32
C LEU A 230 -18.16 -8.30 -19.72
N CYS A 231 -17.90 -7.86 -20.95
CA CYS A 231 -18.38 -6.56 -21.41
C CYS A 231 -19.91 -6.49 -21.35
N GLN A 232 -20.60 -7.58 -21.73
CA GLN A 232 -22.06 -7.65 -21.65
C GLN A 232 -22.63 -7.60 -20.22
N SER A 233 -21.83 -7.92 -19.20
CA SER A 233 -22.27 -7.87 -17.79
C SER A 233 -21.93 -6.56 -17.08
N VAL A 234 -21.11 -5.69 -17.68
CA VAL A 234 -20.82 -4.36 -17.12
C VAL A 234 -22.04 -3.46 -17.30
N PRO A 235 -22.58 -2.84 -16.24
CA PRO A 235 -23.72 -1.94 -16.38
C PRO A 235 -23.31 -0.58 -16.97
N HIS A 236 -24.19 0.00 -17.78
CA HIS A 236 -24.09 1.40 -18.21
C HIS A 236 -24.30 2.35 -17.04
N GLY A 237 -23.67 3.51 -17.11
CA GLY A 237 -23.87 4.56 -16.11
C GLY A 237 -22.83 5.68 -16.19
N PRO A 238 -23.20 6.88 -15.71
CA PRO A 238 -22.33 8.04 -15.80
C PRO A 238 -21.14 7.91 -14.85
N MET A 239 -19.96 8.17 -15.37
CA MET A 239 -18.73 8.18 -14.60
C MET A 239 -17.93 9.46 -14.88
N ASN A 240 -17.60 10.20 -13.82
CA ASN A 240 -16.75 11.38 -13.94
C ASN A 240 -15.30 10.99 -14.30
N HIS A 241 -14.81 11.50 -15.41
CA HIS A 241 -13.46 11.32 -15.93
C HIS A 241 -12.83 12.68 -16.30
N PRO A 242 -12.54 13.54 -15.31
CA PRO A 242 -12.11 14.93 -15.54
C PRO A 242 -10.81 15.06 -16.37
N ILE A 243 -9.95 14.03 -16.32
CA ILE A 243 -8.70 13.98 -17.08
C ILE A 243 -8.97 13.78 -18.59
N ALA A 244 -9.99 13.00 -18.96
CA ALA A 244 -10.34 12.78 -20.38
C ALA A 244 -11.03 14.01 -20.98
N GLY A 245 -11.76 14.76 -20.17
CA GLY A 245 -12.35 16.04 -20.57
C GLY A 245 -11.35 17.19 -20.67
N HIS A 246 -10.05 16.96 -20.40
CA HIS A 246 -9.02 17.99 -20.33
C HIS A 246 -9.42 19.19 -19.45
N LEU A 247 -10.17 18.94 -18.37
CA LEU A 247 -10.64 20.01 -17.50
C LEU A 247 -9.46 20.69 -16.79
N THR A 248 -9.48 22.02 -16.77
CA THR A 248 -8.50 22.80 -16.01
C THR A 248 -8.72 22.62 -14.50
N PRO A 249 -7.68 22.77 -13.65
CA PRO A 249 -7.85 22.70 -12.20
C PRO A 249 -8.93 23.65 -11.66
N ALA A 250 -9.08 24.84 -12.26
CA ALA A 250 -10.12 25.78 -11.87
C ALA A 250 -11.54 25.24 -12.14
N GLN A 251 -11.75 24.60 -13.30
CA GLN A 251 -13.04 23.98 -13.63
C GLN A 251 -13.36 22.80 -12.70
N ILE A 252 -12.37 21.96 -12.38
CA ILE A 252 -12.55 20.85 -11.44
C ILE A 252 -12.93 21.37 -10.05
N LEU A 253 -12.26 22.43 -9.56
CA LEU A 253 -12.56 23.05 -8.27
C LEU A 253 -13.93 23.74 -8.23
N GLN A 254 -14.43 24.21 -9.37
CA GLN A 254 -15.79 24.74 -9.52
C GLN A 254 -16.86 23.63 -9.59
N GLY A 255 -16.46 22.35 -9.56
CA GLY A 255 -17.36 21.22 -9.59
C GLY A 255 -17.80 20.79 -11.00
N VAL A 256 -17.13 21.27 -12.05
CA VAL A 256 -17.40 20.82 -13.42
C VAL A 256 -17.07 19.33 -13.55
N ARG A 257 -18.01 18.55 -14.09
CA ARG A 257 -17.87 17.11 -14.32
C ARG A 257 -17.81 16.83 -15.81
N TYR A 258 -16.91 15.93 -16.21
CA TYR A 258 -16.87 15.38 -17.56
C TYR A 258 -17.26 13.92 -17.45
N GLU A 259 -18.49 13.60 -17.82
CA GLU A 259 -19.04 12.25 -17.67
C GLU A 259 -18.84 11.45 -18.96
N VAL A 260 -18.32 10.25 -18.80
CA VAL A 260 -18.27 9.22 -19.85
C VAL A 260 -19.12 8.03 -19.42
N ASP A 261 -19.58 7.23 -20.37
CA ASP A 261 -20.28 5.99 -20.04
C ASP A 261 -19.29 4.96 -19.50
N TYR A 262 -19.60 4.42 -18.32
CA TYR A 262 -18.74 3.46 -17.62
C TYR A 262 -18.55 2.17 -18.40
N HIS A 263 -19.62 1.63 -19.00
CA HIS A 263 -19.57 0.40 -19.78
C HIS A 263 -18.65 0.58 -20.99
N ASP A 264 -18.87 1.65 -21.78
CA ASP A 264 -18.06 1.92 -22.98
C ASP A 264 -16.57 2.10 -22.67
N TRP A 265 -16.25 2.79 -21.57
CA TRP A 265 -14.87 2.97 -21.12
C TRP A 265 -14.28 1.64 -20.64
N MET A 266 -15.00 0.87 -19.82
CA MET A 266 -14.53 -0.38 -19.25
C MET A 266 -14.26 -1.44 -20.34
N CYS A 267 -15.18 -1.57 -21.30
CA CYS A 267 -15.06 -2.52 -22.42
C CYS A 267 -13.92 -2.17 -23.38
N ARG A 268 -13.56 -0.89 -23.50
CA ARG A 268 -12.50 -0.42 -24.40
C ARG A 268 -11.13 -0.41 -23.73
N ALA A 269 -11.05 0.06 -22.50
CA ALA A 269 -9.79 0.40 -21.84
C ALA A 269 -9.29 -0.70 -20.88
N ILE A 270 -10.18 -1.49 -20.27
CA ILE A 270 -9.80 -2.42 -19.19
C ILE A 270 -10.06 -3.88 -19.52
N LEU A 271 -11.25 -4.25 -19.98
CA LEU A 271 -11.57 -5.65 -20.25
C LEU A 271 -10.64 -6.33 -21.28
N PRO A 272 -10.11 -5.65 -22.31
CA PRO A 272 -9.10 -6.25 -23.18
C PRO A 272 -7.83 -6.70 -22.44
N LEU A 273 -7.51 -6.10 -21.29
CA LEU A 273 -6.37 -6.49 -20.45
C LEU A 273 -6.57 -7.84 -19.74
N PHE A 274 -7.80 -8.37 -19.69
CA PHE A 274 -8.08 -9.69 -19.11
C PHE A 274 -7.70 -10.83 -20.05
N ASP A 275 -7.64 -10.56 -21.35
CA ASP A 275 -7.31 -11.55 -22.38
C ASP A 275 -5.83 -11.50 -22.79
N GLN A 276 -5.06 -10.56 -22.24
CA GLN A 276 -3.63 -10.44 -22.51
C GLN A 276 -2.87 -11.72 -22.10
N SER A 277 -2.08 -12.24 -23.03
CA SER A 277 -1.05 -13.21 -22.71
C SER A 277 0.10 -12.54 -21.93
N PHE A 278 0.98 -13.34 -21.34
CA PHE A 278 2.20 -12.83 -20.71
C PHE A 278 3.08 -12.05 -21.70
N GLY A 279 3.16 -12.51 -22.95
CA GLY A 279 3.88 -11.81 -24.01
C GLY A 279 3.28 -10.44 -24.32
N ASP A 280 1.95 -10.36 -24.41
CA ASP A 280 1.24 -9.10 -24.65
C ASP A 280 1.47 -8.10 -23.52
N ALA A 281 1.42 -8.59 -22.27
CA ALA A 281 1.70 -7.77 -21.09
C ALA A 281 3.14 -7.23 -21.10
N LEU A 282 4.13 -8.07 -21.43
CA LEU A 282 5.53 -7.63 -21.58
C LEU A 282 5.66 -6.56 -22.66
N HIS A 283 5.10 -6.80 -23.85
CA HIS A 283 5.14 -5.84 -24.95
C HIS A 283 4.46 -4.52 -24.58
N PHE A 284 3.34 -4.58 -23.86
CA PHE A 284 2.65 -3.40 -23.36
C PHE A 284 3.53 -2.59 -22.39
N VAL A 285 4.17 -3.24 -21.41
CA VAL A 285 5.06 -2.57 -20.45
C VAL A 285 6.29 -1.98 -21.13
N PHE A 286 6.96 -2.76 -22.00
CA PHE A 286 8.13 -2.26 -22.73
C PHE A 286 7.78 -1.16 -23.74
N GLY A 287 6.53 -1.12 -24.22
CA GLY A 287 5.98 -0.06 -25.07
C GLY A 287 5.95 1.32 -24.39
N ILE A 288 5.98 1.40 -23.05
CA ILE A 288 6.11 2.67 -22.30
C ILE A 288 7.49 3.31 -22.55
N GLY A 289 8.50 2.51 -22.89
CA GLY A 289 9.83 2.95 -23.25
C GLY A 289 10.83 2.98 -22.09
N PRO A 290 12.11 2.72 -22.37
CA PRO A 290 13.13 2.50 -21.34
C PRO A 290 13.40 3.74 -20.47
N VAL A 291 13.28 4.95 -21.02
CA VAL A 291 13.51 6.21 -20.29
C VAL A 291 12.45 6.40 -19.19
N ALA A 292 11.18 6.20 -19.53
CA ALA A 292 10.07 6.33 -18.60
C ALA A 292 10.14 5.28 -17.48
N LEU A 293 10.43 4.02 -17.83
CA LEU A 293 10.60 2.93 -16.87
C LEU A 293 11.82 3.16 -15.95
N ALA A 294 12.97 3.53 -16.51
CA ALA A 294 14.17 3.84 -15.74
C ALA A 294 13.95 5.04 -14.80
N GLY A 295 13.36 6.13 -15.30
CA GLY A 295 13.04 7.31 -14.51
C GLY A 295 12.08 6.98 -13.35
N SER A 296 11.08 6.14 -13.61
CA SER A 296 10.13 5.67 -12.60
C SER A 296 10.79 4.82 -11.53
N THR A 297 11.74 3.96 -11.91
CA THR A 297 12.55 3.18 -10.96
C THR A 297 13.46 4.07 -10.12
N ILE A 298 14.20 4.99 -10.74
CA ILE A 298 15.09 5.91 -10.01
C ILE A 298 14.30 6.73 -9.01
N PHE A 299 13.17 7.29 -9.43
CA PHE A 299 12.28 8.04 -8.54
C PHE A 299 11.73 7.17 -7.42
N GLY A 300 11.25 5.96 -7.72
CA GLY A 300 10.77 5.01 -6.72
C GLY A 300 11.83 4.63 -5.68
N ILE A 301 13.08 4.39 -6.11
CA ILE A 301 14.23 4.14 -5.21
C ILE A 301 14.50 5.35 -4.32
N ALA A 302 14.46 6.57 -4.88
CA ALA A 302 14.65 7.79 -4.10
C ALA A 302 13.56 7.96 -3.03
N VAL A 303 12.30 7.68 -3.40
CA VAL A 303 11.15 7.70 -2.48
C VAL A 303 11.31 6.67 -1.37
N PHE A 304 11.71 5.44 -1.71
CA PHE A 304 12.03 4.38 -0.76
C PHE A 304 13.14 4.82 0.21
N ALA A 305 14.26 5.32 -0.31
CA ALA A 305 15.39 5.76 0.50
C ALA A 305 15.01 6.91 1.44
N ALA A 306 14.24 7.89 0.94
CA ALA A 306 13.71 8.98 1.74
C ALA A 306 12.82 8.49 2.87
N ALA A 307 11.88 7.56 2.61
CA ALA A 307 11.01 7.00 3.64
C ALA A 307 11.82 6.30 4.75
N MET A 308 12.76 5.42 4.38
CA MET A 308 13.62 4.73 5.34
C MET A 308 14.50 5.70 6.14
N TYR A 309 15.03 6.73 5.48
CA TYR A 309 15.81 7.78 6.13
C TYR A 309 14.97 8.59 7.13
N LEU A 310 13.74 8.97 6.79
CA LEU A 310 12.86 9.72 7.68
C LEU A 310 12.46 8.91 8.91
N ILE A 311 12.18 7.61 8.74
CA ILE A 311 11.94 6.71 9.87
C ILE A 311 13.18 6.67 10.78
N ALA A 312 14.38 6.57 10.21
CA ALA A 312 15.63 6.60 10.98
C ALA A 312 15.84 7.93 11.72
N GLN A 313 15.53 9.08 11.10
CA GLN A 313 15.64 10.39 11.75
C GLN A 313 14.63 10.54 12.89
N ALA A 314 13.38 10.12 12.67
CA ALA A 314 12.34 10.19 13.70
C ALA A 314 12.65 9.27 14.88
N SER A 315 13.04 8.02 14.60
CA SER A 315 13.31 7.01 15.63
C SER A 315 14.68 7.13 16.29
N GLY A 316 15.68 7.70 15.61
CA GLY A 316 17.08 7.70 16.06
C GLY A 316 17.80 6.38 15.79
N VAL A 317 17.08 5.35 15.32
CA VAL A 317 17.65 4.04 15.00
C VAL A 317 18.29 4.12 13.61
N PRO A 318 19.50 3.58 13.39
CA PRO A 318 20.11 3.55 12.06
C PRO A 318 19.50 2.46 11.16
N VAL A 319 19.27 2.79 9.88
CA VAL A 319 18.75 1.82 8.88
C VAL A 319 19.68 0.61 8.76
N ARG A 320 21.00 0.82 8.86
CA ARG A 320 21.99 -0.26 8.79
C ARG A 320 21.73 -1.35 9.83
N ARG A 321 21.41 -0.98 11.07
CA ARG A 321 21.13 -1.96 12.14
C ARG A 321 19.90 -2.81 11.82
N PHE A 322 18.87 -2.20 11.26
CA PHE A 322 17.69 -2.91 10.77
C PHE A 322 18.05 -3.87 9.62
N LEU A 323 18.85 -3.41 8.65
CA LEU A 323 19.31 -4.24 7.53
C LEU A 323 20.17 -5.41 8.00
N ASP A 324 21.06 -5.21 8.97
CA ASP A 324 21.91 -6.27 9.52
C ASP A 324 21.05 -7.42 10.08
N VAL A 325 19.95 -7.10 10.78
CA VAL A 325 18.99 -8.08 11.29
C VAL A 325 18.21 -8.74 10.15
N LEU A 326 17.69 -7.95 9.21
CA LEU A 326 16.92 -8.45 8.07
C LEU A 326 17.75 -9.42 7.19
N LEU A 327 19.01 -9.09 6.96
CA LEU A 327 19.91 -9.83 6.07
C LEU A 327 20.49 -11.10 6.71
N THR A 328 20.21 -11.37 8.00
CA THR A 328 20.45 -12.71 8.57
C THR A 328 19.71 -13.81 7.81
N GLN A 329 18.57 -13.46 7.18
CA GLN A 329 17.76 -14.34 6.33
C GLN A 329 17.85 -13.97 4.84
N LYS A 330 19.05 -13.59 4.36
CA LYS A 330 19.30 -13.07 3.00
C LYS A 330 18.62 -13.85 1.87
N VAL A 331 18.60 -15.18 1.92
CA VAL A 331 18.00 -16.01 0.85
C VAL A 331 16.49 -15.81 0.81
N ALA A 332 15.82 -15.85 1.96
CA ALA A 332 14.37 -15.66 2.02
C ALA A 332 13.98 -14.23 1.61
N VAL A 333 14.75 -13.23 2.04
CA VAL A 333 14.54 -11.83 1.65
C VAL A 333 14.73 -11.65 0.13
N ALA A 334 15.78 -12.23 -0.45
CA ALA A 334 16.03 -12.17 -1.89
C ALA A 334 14.93 -12.85 -2.70
N LEU A 335 14.46 -14.04 -2.28
CA LEU A 335 13.34 -14.74 -2.92
C LEU A 335 12.05 -13.91 -2.82
N ALA A 336 11.75 -13.34 -1.66
CA ALA A 336 10.56 -12.52 -1.46
C ALA A 336 10.61 -11.20 -2.24
N LEU A 337 11.78 -10.59 -2.39
CA LEU A 337 11.98 -9.45 -3.27
C LEU A 337 11.83 -9.85 -4.74
N GLY A 338 12.33 -11.03 -5.13
CA GLY A 338 12.18 -11.58 -6.48
C GLY A 338 10.73 -11.80 -6.90
N LEU A 339 9.81 -11.98 -5.95
CA LEU A 339 8.37 -12.06 -6.23
C LEU A 339 7.78 -10.75 -6.77
N PHE A 340 8.47 -9.61 -6.67
CA PHE A 340 8.07 -8.40 -7.38
C PHE A 340 8.36 -8.45 -8.89
N LEU A 341 9.26 -9.33 -9.36
CA LEU A 341 9.64 -9.35 -10.78
C LEU A 341 8.46 -9.59 -11.73
N PRO A 342 7.57 -10.58 -11.52
CA PRO A 342 6.40 -10.75 -12.38
C PRO A 342 5.52 -9.50 -12.43
N VAL A 343 5.38 -8.82 -11.29
CA VAL A 343 4.63 -7.57 -11.19
C VAL A 343 5.33 -6.51 -12.05
N PHE A 344 6.64 -6.29 -11.87
CA PHE A 344 7.43 -5.34 -12.65
C PHE A 344 7.37 -5.54 -14.17
N LEU A 345 7.34 -6.81 -14.58
CA LEU A 345 7.33 -7.21 -15.98
C LEU A 345 5.95 -7.05 -16.64
N THR A 346 4.87 -7.14 -15.90
CA THR A 346 3.50 -7.27 -16.47
C THR A 346 2.58 -6.09 -16.19
N GLY A 347 3.05 -5.06 -15.49
CA GLY A 347 2.27 -3.85 -15.25
C GLY A 347 3.07 -2.56 -15.42
N VAL A 348 2.35 -1.45 -15.37
CA VAL A 348 2.94 -0.13 -15.61
C VAL A 348 3.12 0.68 -14.33
N ASP A 349 2.62 0.25 -13.17
CA ASP A 349 2.64 1.03 -11.91
C ASP A 349 4.01 1.02 -11.17
N TRP A 350 5.12 1.31 -11.85
CA TRP A 350 6.47 1.14 -11.30
C TRP A 350 6.75 1.95 -10.02
N ILE A 351 6.33 3.21 -9.96
CA ILE A 351 6.56 4.07 -8.78
C ILE A 351 5.76 3.55 -7.59
N ARG A 352 4.54 3.06 -7.84
CA ARG A 352 3.72 2.41 -6.82
C ARG A 352 4.38 1.17 -6.27
N TRP A 353 4.93 0.29 -7.10
CA TRP A 353 5.54 -0.94 -6.57
C TRP A 353 6.75 -0.66 -5.71
N TRP A 354 7.55 0.37 -6.05
CA TRP A 354 8.56 0.90 -5.14
C TRP A 354 7.98 1.44 -3.83
N THR A 355 6.85 2.14 -3.90
CA THR A 355 6.12 2.60 -2.71
C THR A 355 5.60 1.42 -1.87
N THR A 356 5.16 0.34 -2.50
CA THR A 356 4.77 -0.91 -1.83
C THR A 356 5.97 -1.60 -1.20
N ILE A 357 7.14 -1.65 -1.85
CA ILE A 357 8.39 -2.14 -1.23
C ILE A 357 8.74 -1.28 0.00
N ALA A 358 8.59 0.05 -0.11
CA ALA A 358 8.77 0.97 1.00
C ALA A 358 7.78 0.70 2.14
N TYR A 359 6.53 0.39 1.83
CA TYR A 359 5.54 -0.03 2.83
C TYR A 359 5.99 -1.31 3.54
N ASN A 360 6.29 -2.37 2.78
CA ASN A 360 6.69 -3.69 3.30
C ASN A 360 7.84 -3.59 4.32
N LEU A 361 8.92 -2.88 3.95
CA LEU A 361 10.10 -2.76 4.81
C LEU A 361 9.91 -1.65 5.85
N GLY A 362 9.23 -0.56 5.49
CA GLY A 362 9.02 0.60 6.35
C GLY A 362 8.19 0.30 7.58
N ILE A 363 7.08 -0.43 7.46
CA ILE A 363 6.27 -0.78 8.65
C ILE A 363 7.02 -1.71 9.60
N VAL A 364 7.81 -2.65 9.06
CA VAL A 364 8.64 -3.57 9.85
C VAL A 364 9.74 -2.77 10.55
N TYR A 365 10.34 -1.82 9.84
CA TYR A 365 11.37 -0.96 10.41
C TYR A 365 10.82 -0.05 11.51
N VAL A 366 9.62 0.53 11.32
CA VAL A 366 8.91 1.30 12.36
C VAL A 366 8.71 0.46 13.62
N LEU A 367 8.22 -0.76 13.49
CA LEU A 367 7.96 -1.67 14.62
C LEU A 367 9.25 -2.17 15.29
N TYR A 368 10.28 -2.45 14.50
CA TYR A 368 11.62 -2.76 14.99
C TYR A 368 12.19 -1.60 15.80
N ALA A 369 12.14 -0.39 15.24
CA ALA A 369 12.65 0.82 15.84
C ALA A 369 11.91 1.15 17.14
N ALA A 370 10.59 0.97 17.18
CA ALA A 370 9.74 1.20 18.36
C ALA A 370 10.18 0.42 19.62
N ARG A 371 10.93 -0.66 19.46
CA ARG A 371 11.46 -1.51 20.54
C ARG A 371 12.90 -1.19 20.93
N GLN A 372 13.57 -0.28 20.23
CA GLN A 372 14.97 0.05 20.48
C GLN A 372 15.10 1.09 21.60
N PRO A 373 16.23 1.08 22.35
CA PRO A 373 16.46 2.02 23.45
C PRO A 373 16.48 3.48 23.00
N GLU A 374 16.93 3.77 21.77
CA GLU A 374 16.98 5.13 21.20
C GLU A 374 15.59 5.81 21.19
N MET A 375 14.51 5.03 21.16
CA MET A 375 13.15 5.58 21.25
C MET A 375 12.85 6.24 22.59
N GLY A 376 13.59 5.93 23.65
CA GLY A 376 13.47 6.60 24.95
C GLY A 376 14.18 7.96 25.00
N GLU A 377 15.09 8.23 24.07
CA GLU A 377 15.94 9.41 24.07
C GLU A 377 15.25 10.63 23.44
N PRO A 378 15.61 11.86 23.85
CA PRO A 378 15.13 13.06 23.18
C PRO A 378 15.62 13.14 21.72
N PRO A 379 14.80 13.60 20.77
CA PRO A 379 15.24 13.82 19.40
C PRO A 379 16.19 15.01 19.30
N THR A 380 17.17 14.91 18.40
CA THR A 380 18.04 16.05 18.11
C THR A 380 17.26 17.16 17.40
N ARG A 381 17.66 18.43 17.56
CA ARG A 381 17.05 19.56 16.84
C ARG A 381 17.10 19.35 15.32
N ARG A 382 18.18 18.76 14.81
CA ARG A 382 18.35 18.43 13.39
C ARG A 382 17.30 17.42 12.94
N SER A 383 17.11 16.33 13.69
CA SER A 383 16.12 15.30 13.37
C SER A 383 14.70 15.86 13.34
N VAL A 384 14.33 16.68 14.32
CA VAL A 384 13.01 17.36 14.32
C VAL A 384 12.84 18.24 13.09
N ARG A 385 13.85 19.05 12.74
CA ARG A 385 13.80 19.92 11.56
C ARG A 385 13.66 19.13 10.26
N ILE A 386 14.44 18.07 10.10
CA ILE A 386 14.40 17.22 8.90
C ILE A 386 13.01 16.57 8.77
N VAL A 387 12.51 15.95 9.84
CA VAL A 387 11.20 15.28 9.82
C VAL A 387 10.08 16.30 9.56
N ALA A 388 10.14 17.50 10.15
CA ALA A 388 9.15 18.54 9.91
C ALA A 388 9.17 19.03 8.45
N VAL A 389 10.34 19.39 7.91
CA VAL A 389 10.47 19.89 6.53
C VAL A 389 10.09 18.81 5.52
N ALA A 390 10.58 17.59 5.69
CA ALA A 390 10.27 16.50 4.79
C ALA A 390 8.80 16.05 4.92
N GLY A 391 8.24 16.06 6.13
CA GLY A 391 6.82 15.79 6.35
C GLY A 391 5.93 16.82 5.65
N ILE A 392 6.30 18.11 5.68
CA ILE A 392 5.60 19.16 4.92
C ILE A 392 5.75 18.92 3.41
N ALA A 393 6.96 18.63 2.92
CA ALA A 393 7.19 18.36 1.50
C ALA A 393 6.37 17.15 1.00
N LEU A 394 6.32 16.06 1.76
CA LEU A 394 5.52 14.87 1.45
C LEU A 394 4.02 15.13 1.57
N ALA A 395 3.60 16.01 2.49
CA ALA A 395 2.20 16.42 2.59
C ALA A 395 1.74 17.25 1.38
N LEU A 396 2.64 18.02 0.77
CA LEU A 396 2.36 18.84 -0.41
C LEU A 396 2.46 18.03 -1.72
N LEU A 397 3.28 16.97 -1.74
CA LEU A 397 3.50 16.13 -2.91
C LEU A 397 3.06 14.69 -2.59
N PRO A 398 1.79 14.32 -2.86
CA PRO A 398 1.31 12.97 -2.59
C PRO A 398 1.90 12.00 -3.61
N VAL A 399 3.13 11.56 -3.35
CA VAL A 399 3.94 10.70 -4.23
C VAL A 399 3.21 9.42 -4.62
N GLY A 400 2.40 8.87 -3.71
CA GLY A 400 1.61 7.65 -3.94
C GLY A 400 0.54 7.75 -5.03
N VAL A 401 0.29 8.94 -5.58
CA VAL A 401 -0.65 9.18 -6.69
C VAL A 401 0.00 8.94 -8.05
N ILE A 402 1.33 9.00 -8.15
CA ILE A 402 2.04 8.89 -9.43
C ILE A 402 2.26 7.40 -9.72
N PRO A 403 1.56 6.80 -10.71
CA PRO A 403 1.74 5.38 -11.00
C PRO A 403 3.09 5.11 -11.69
N VAL A 404 3.43 5.94 -12.69
CA VAL A 404 4.62 5.85 -13.55
C VAL A 404 4.75 7.12 -14.38
N PHE A 405 5.96 7.46 -14.81
CA PHE A 405 6.15 8.50 -15.81
C PHE A 405 5.81 7.98 -17.22
N GLY A 406 5.24 8.84 -18.06
CA GLY A 406 5.01 8.52 -19.48
C GLY A 406 3.96 7.45 -19.77
N ALA A 407 3.21 6.96 -18.77
CA ALA A 407 2.04 6.13 -19.07
C ALA A 407 1.02 6.95 -19.87
N PRO A 408 0.45 6.39 -20.94
CA PRO A 408 -0.69 6.99 -21.59
C PRO A 408 -1.81 7.12 -20.56
N THR A 409 -2.44 8.28 -20.51
CA THR A 409 -3.71 8.41 -19.79
C THR A 409 -4.69 7.45 -20.47
N PRO A 410 -5.34 6.53 -19.75
CA PRO A 410 -6.38 5.71 -20.37
C PRO A 410 -7.46 6.69 -20.85
N MET A 411 -7.55 6.86 -22.17
CA MET A 411 -8.55 7.69 -22.84
C MET A 411 -9.91 7.04 -22.77
#